data_AF-A0A484PKH7-F1
#
_entry.id   AF-A0A484PKH7-F1
#
_cell.length_a   1.000
_cell.length_b   1.000
_cell.length_c   1.000
_cell.angle_alpha   90.00
_cell.angle_beta   90.00
_cell.angle_gamma   90.00
#
_symmetry.space_group_name_H-M   'P 1'
#
loop_
_entity.id
_entity.type
_entity.pdbx_description
1 polymer ?
#
loop_
_entity_poly.entity_id
_entity_poly.type
_entity_poly.pdbx_seq_one_letter_code
_entity_poly.pdbx_strand_id
1 'polypeptide(L)'
;MPLSAGSFVYIESGVFHRTQAAPHSHLDLIEVENPRNKFDLLRVGDEYGRTAKGYEPSAVSHEGLEPMQEMGRAILYRSRDVTGTYTFAVTRLGSDHRSDATLRAAVLMDIRHHLSGRICLLVPDRHDFTEHAGSLALLIREGTFASTP
;
A
#
# COMPACT_ATOMS: atom_id res chain seq x y z
N MET A 1 -11.64 -5.91 14.96
CA MET A 1 -12.32 -6.53 13.81
C MET A 1 -11.42 -7.65 13.29
N PRO A 2 -11.90 -8.89 13.17
CA PRO A 2 -11.12 -9.95 12.54
C PRO A 2 -10.99 -9.67 11.04
N LEU A 3 -9.80 -9.87 10.49
CA LEU A 3 -9.50 -9.73 9.07
C LEU A 3 -8.97 -11.04 8.52
N SER A 4 -9.31 -11.35 7.28
CA SER A 4 -8.75 -12.47 6.51
C SER A 4 -7.99 -11.96 5.29
N ALA A 5 -7.22 -12.82 4.63
CA ALA A 5 -6.58 -12.50 3.36
C ALA A 5 -7.60 -11.93 2.35
N GLY A 6 -7.20 -10.90 1.60
CA GLY A 6 -8.08 -10.18 0.67
C GLY A 6 -9.10 -9.24 1.34
N SER A 7 -9.02 -9.04 2.65
CA SER A 7 -9.78 -7.98 3.32
C SER A 7 -9.19 -6.62 2.99
N PHE A 8 -10.08 -5.65 2.80
CA PHE A 8 -9.73 -4.24 2.61
C PHE A 8 -10.43 -3.43 3.68
N VAL A 9 -9.68 -2.55 4.34
CA VAL A 9 -10.20 -1.66 5.37
C VAL A 9 -9.81 -0.25 5.00
N TYR A 10 -10.81 0.62 4.88
CA TYR A 10 -10.58 2.05 4.75
C TYR A 10 -10.57 2.67 6.15
N ILE A 11 -9.50 3.40 6.48
CA ILE A 11 -9.32 4.05 7.77
C ILE A 11 -9.53 5.55 7.56
N GLU A 12 -10.62 6.06 8.13
CA GLU A 12 -10.98 7.48 8.03
C GLU A 12 -9.98 8.38 8.77
N SER A 13 -9.95 9.65 8.37
CA SER A 13 -9.12 10.65 9.03
C SER A 13 -9.50 10.80 10.51
N GLY A 14 -8.49 10.78 11.37
CA GLY A 14 -8.60 10.97 12.83
C GLY A 14 -8.82 9.68 13.60
N VAL A 15 -8.96 8.55 12.91
CA VAL A 15 -9.17 7.24 13.55
C VAL A 15 -7.84 6.64 14.00
N PHE A 16 -7.75 6.36 15.31
CA PHE A 16 -6.68 5.53 15.87
C PHE A 16 -6.92 4.07 15.52
N HIS A 17 -5.87 3.36 15.11
CA HIS A 17 -5.96 1.94 14.76
C HIS A 17 -4.69 1.19 15.14
N ARG A 18 -4.84 -0.13 15.31
CA ARG A 18 -3.75 -1.07 15.55
C ARG A 18 -4.07 -2.37 14.83
N THR A 19 -3.13 -2.88 14.05
CA THR A 19 -3.24 -4.18 13.40
C THR A 19 -2.31 -5.16 14.14
N GLN A 20 -2.79 -6.38 14.37
CA GLN A 20 -2.06 -7.43 15.06
C GLN A 20 -2.39 -8.78 14.43
N ALA A 21 -1.37 -9.61 14.18
CA ALA A 21 -1.56 -10.99 13.77
C ALA A 21 -2.22 -11.81 14.90
N ALA A 22 -3.03 -12.80 14.55
CA ALA A 22 -3.53 -13.76 15.55
C ALA A 22 -2.35 -14.58 16.13
N PRO A 23 -2.49 -15.15 17.34
CA PRO A 23 -1.47 -16.01 17.91
C PRO A 23 -1.06 -17.13 16.93
N HIS A 24 0.25 -17.35 16.78
CA HIS A 24 0.84 -18.35 15.86
C HIS A 24 0.49 -18.15 14.37
N SER A 25 0.22 -16.90 13.96
CA SER A 25 -0.03 -16.56 12.55
C SER A 25 0.94 -15.50 12.04
N HIS A 26 1.14 -15.50 10.72
CA HIS A 26 1.86 -14.45 9.99
C HIS A 26 0.87 -13.47 9.39
N LEU A 27 1.26 -12.20 9.26
CA LEU A 27 0.45 -11.15 8.68
C LEU A 27 1.30 -10.37 7.67
N ASP A 28 0.91 -10.47 6.40
CA ASP A 28 1.35 -9.55 5.35
C ASP A 28 0.25 -8.50 5.13
N LEU A 29 0.63 -7.24 5.26
CA LEU A 29 -0.27 -6.09 5.11
C LEU A 29 0.35 -5.09 4.15
N ILE A 30 -0.47 -4.61 3.21
CA ILE A 30 -0.12 -3.46 2.38
C ILE A 30 -0.95 -2.28 2.88
N GLU A 31 -0.25 -1.26 3.34
CA GLU A 31 -0.84 0.00 3.77
C GLU A 31 -0.64 1.06 2.70
N VAL A 32 -1.72 1.76 2.36
CA VAL A 32 -1.71 2.86 1.40
C VAL A 32 -2.19 4.10 2.14
N GLU A 33 -1.39 5.16 2.09
CA GLU A 33 -1.69 6.44 2.72
C GLU A 33 -1.64 7.55 1.65
N ASN A 34 -2.57 8.52 1.72
CA ASN A 34 -2.60 9.70 0.87
C ASN A 34 -2.38 10.93 1.75
N PRO A 35 -1.38 11.76 1.41
CA PRO A 35 -0.32 12.12 2.33
C PRO A 35 -0.90 12.81 3.54
N ARG A 36 -0.68 12.19 4.69
CA ARG A 36 -0.69 12.92 5.94
C ARG A 36 0.68 13.53 6.13
N ASN A 37 0.67 14.75 6.62
CA ASN A 37 1.84 15.29 7.27
C ASN A 37 2.24 14.29 8.38
N LYS A 38 3.31 13.50 8.17
CA LYS A 38 3.76 12.50 9.16
C LYS A 38 4.18 13.14 10.49
N PHE A 39 4.35 14.47 10.52
CA PHE A 39 4.57 15.23 11.75
C PHE A 39 3.30 15.40 12.61
N ASP A 40 2.11 15.10 12.07
CA ASP A 40 0.82 15.15 12.78
C ASP A 40 0.36 13.75 13.28
N LEU A 41 1.23 12.74 13.17
CA LEU A 41 0.96 11.40 13.70
C LEU A 41 1.31 11.35 15.19
N LEU A 42 0.27 11.29 16.04
CA LEU A 42 0.42 11.07 17.48
C LEU A 42 0.28 9.58 17.83
N ARG A 43 1.31 9.02 18.47
CA ARG A 43 1.27 7.65 19.01
C ARG A 43 0.59 7.64 20.38
N VAL A 44 -0.59 7.02 20.45
CA VAL A 44 -1.28 6.72 21.72
C VAL A 44 -0.63 5.48 22.31
N GLY A 45 0.44 5.67 23.11
CA GLY A 45 1.11 4.67 23.93
C GLY A 45 1.33 3.29 23.28
N ASP A 46 2.56 3.01 22.85
CA ASP A 46 2.91 1.68 22.35
C ASP A 46 3.72 0.89 23.39
N GLU A 47 3.64 -0.45 23.33
CA GLU A 47 4.48 -1.37 24.15
C GLU A 47 5.98 -1.17 23.88
N TYR A 48 6.33 -0.42 22.83
CA TYR A 48 7.68 -0.01 22.49
C TYR A 48 8.16 1.22 23.30
N GLY A 49 7.33 1.82 24.16
CA GLY A 49 7.71 2.93 25.04
C GLY A 49 7.95 4.26 24.31
N ARG A 50 7.29 4.48 23.17
CA ARG A 50 7.48 5.64 22.29
C ARG A 50 6.34 6.65 22.31
N THR A 51 5.56 6.67 23.39
CA THR A 51 4.51 7.67 23.62
C THR A 51 5.04 9.09 23.35
N ALA A 52 4.29 9.88 22.57
CA ALA A 52 4.62 11.27 22.21
C ALA A 52 5.94 11.51 21.44
N LYS A 53 6.54 10.47 20.83
CA LYS A 53 7.67 10.61 19.89
C LYS A 53 7.17 10.63 18.44
N GLY A 54 7.87 11.35 17.57
CA GLY A 54 7.61 11.35 16.12
C GLY A 54 7.69 9.95 15.52
N TYR A 55 6.98 9.72 14.42
CA TYR A 55 6.78 8.38 13.87
C TYR A 55 8.09 7.68 13.46
N GLU A 56 9.06 8.44 12.95
CA GLU A 56 10.38 7.94 12.55
C GLU A 56 11.52 8.75 13.19
N PRO A 57 12.45 8.11 13.92
CA PRO A 57 13.80 8.66 14.07
C PRO A 57 14.48 8.62 12.68
N SER A 58 15.37 9.57 12.41
CA SER A 58 16.22 9.69 11.20
C SER A 58 16.35 8.43 10.34
N ALA A 59 16.18 8.59 9.01
CA ALA A 59 16.17 7.55 7.97
C ALA A 59 16.96 6.28 8.36
N VAL A 60 16.23 5.25 8.78
CA VAL A 60 16.80 3.93 9.08
C VAL A 60 17.01 3.22 7.75
N SER A 61 18.25 2.83 7.45
CA SER A 61 18.52 1.91 6.34
C SER A 61 17.91 0.55 6.68
N HIS A 62 16.90 0.13 5.94
CA HIS A 62 16.38 -1.22 6.06
C HIS A 62 17.22 -2.18 5.21
N GLU A 63 17.78 -3.21 5.84
CA GLU A 63 18.43 -4.31 5.11
C GLU A 63 17.42 -5.00 4.20
N GLY A 64 17.82 -5.31 2.96
CA GLY A 64 16.98 -6.03 2.00
C GLY A 64 16.02 -5.18 1.16
N LEU A 65 15.89 -3.87 1.40
CA LEU A 65 15.14 -2.99 0.49
C LEU A 65 16.01 -2.57 -0.70
N GLU A 66 15.52 -2.81 -1.92
CA GLU A 66 16.11 -2.23 -3.13
C GLU A 66 16.12 -0.69 -3.05
N PRO A 67 17.05 0.00 -3.72
CA PRO A 67 17.00 1.45 -3.85
C PRO A 67 15.67 1.91 -4.48
N MET A 68 15.21 3.10 -4.08
CA MET A 68 14.08 3.73 -4.77
C MET A 68 14.45 4.03 -6.22
N GLN A 69 13.52 3.77 -7.13
CA GLN A 69 13.62 4.06 -8.55
C GLN A 69 12.86 5.35 -8.85
N GLU A 70 13.46 6.23 -9.65
CA GLU A 70 12.80 7.44 -10.14
C GLU A 70 11.88 7.12 -11.31
N MET A 71 10.65 7.59 -11.26
CA MET A 71 9.72 7.51 -12.39
C MET A 71 9.22 8.90 -12.78
N GLY A 72 10.00 9.60 -13.59
CA GLY A 72 9.71 10.99 -13.93
C GLY A 72 9.98 11.93 -12.75
N ARG A 73 9.38 13.13 -12.77
CA ARG A 73 9.66 14.16 -11.77
C ARG A 73 8.98 13.83 -10.43
N ALA A 74 9.80 13.66 -9.39
CA ALA A 74 9.38 13.53 -7.99
C ALA A 74 8.50 12.32 -7.65
N ILE A 75 8.50 11.27 -8.49
CA ILE A 75 7.90 9.98 -8.15
C ILE A 75 9.04 9.01 -7.87
N LEU A 76 9.08 8.53 -6.63
CA LEU A 76 10.01 7.51 -6.18
C LEU A 76 9.21 6.28 -5.77
N TYR A 77 9.58 5.11 -6.28
CA TYR A 77 8.94 3.86 -5.89
C TYR A 77 9.95 2.72 -5.89
N ARG A 78 9.62 1.64 -5.19
CA ARG A 78 10.33 0.36 -5.34
C ARG A 78 9.43 -0.57 -6.13
N SER A 79 10.02 -1.33 -7.04
CA SER A 79 9.26 -2.28 -7.86
C SER A 79 8.81 -3.52 -7.08
N ARG A 80 9.39 -3.76 -5.89
CA ARG A 80 9.16 -4.95 -5.05
C ARG A 80 9.22 -4.63 -3.56
N ASP A 81 8.58 -5.47 -2.76
CA ASP A 81 8.74 -5.50 -1.31
C ASP A 81 10.03 -6.24 -0.89
N VAL A 82 10.29 -6.30 0.43
CA VAL A 82 11.53 -6.90 0.99
C VAL A 82 11.63 -8.40 0.65
N THR A 83 10.50 -9.11 0.64
CA THR A 83 10.47 -10.56 0.40
C THR A 83 10.32 -10.91 -1.08
N GLY A 84 10.01 -9.94 -1.94
CA GLY A 84 9.69 -10.17 -3.34
C GLY A 84 8.31 -10.79 -3.57
N THR A 85 7.49 -10.91 -2.52
CA THR A 85 6.11 -11.44 -2.59
C THR A 85 5.21 -10.51 -3.40
N TYR A 86 5.42 -9.20 -3.30
CA TYR A 86 4.62 -8.21 -3.99
C TYR A 86 5.46 -7.38 -4.96
N THR A 87 4.88 -7.09 -6.12
CA THR A 87 5.44 -6.16 -7.09
C THR A 87 4.55 -4.94 -7.25
N PHE A 88 5.20 -3.80 -7.48
CA PHE A 88 4.58 -2.50 -7.60
C PHE A 88 4.97 -1.89 -8.93
N ALA A 89 3.98 -1.41 -9.68
CA ALA A 89 4.23 -0.73 -10.94
C ALA A 89 3.28 0.45 -11.09
N VAL A 90 3.80 1.61 -11.47
CA VAL A 90 2.95 2.74 -11.81
C VAL A 90 2.76 2.78 -13.33
N THR A 91 1.51 2.70 -13.76
CA THR A 91 1.16 2.70 -15.19
C THR A 91 -0.23 3.29 -15.41
N ARG A 92 -0.61 3.48 -16.68
CA ARG A 92 -1.99 3.79 -17.02
C ARG A 92 -2.82 2.51 -17.07
N LEU A 93 -4.00 2.55 -16.44
CA LEU A 93 -4.92 1.42 -16.47
C LEU A 93 -5.39 1.13 -17.89
N GLY A 94 -5.20 -0.11 -18.30
CA GLY A 94 -5.78 -0.68 -19.52
C GLY A 94 -6.86 -1.70 -19.19
N SER A 95 -7.66 -2.07 -20.19
CA SER A 95 -8.70 -3.10 -20.06
C SER A 95 -8.15 -4.50 -19.78
N ASP A 96 -6.91 -4.75 -20.18
CA ASP A 96 -6.14 -5.99 -19.98
C ASP A 96 -5.84 -6.27 -18.50
N HIS A 97 -5.69 -5.24 -17.69
CA HIS A 97 -5.33 -5.36 -16.28
C HIS A 97 -6.39 -6.10 -15.44
N ARG A 98 -7.66 -6.09 -15.85
CA ARG A 98 -8.71 -6.85 -15.17
C ARG A 98 -8.50 -8.36 -15.25
N SER A 99 -7.92 -8.83 -16.35
CA SER A 99 -7.67 -10.26 -16.60
C SER A 99 -6.34 -10.73 -16.01
N ASP A 100 -5.57 -9.83 -15.40
CA ASP A 100 -4.30 -10.14 -14.77
C ASP A 100 -4.56 -10.87 -13.43
N ALA A 101 -4.37 -12.18 -13.42
CA ALA A 101 -4.57 -13.02 -12.24
C ALA A 101 -3.63 -12.69 -11.06
N THR A 102 -2.54 -11.97 -11.33
CA THR A 102 -1.59 -11.52 -10.31
C THR A 102 -2.00 -10.20 -9.67
N LEU A 103 -2.88 -9.43 -10.31
CA LEU A 103 -3.33 -8.14 -9.81
C LEU A 103 -4.20 -8.32 -8.57
N ARG A 104 -3.77 -7.75 -7.44
CA ARG A 104 -4.52 -7.76 -6.18
C ARG A 104 -5.29 -6.48 -5.96
N ALA A 105 -4.68 -5.34 -6.32
CA ALA A 105 -5.36 -4.05 -6.30
C ALA A 105 -4.67 -3.03 -7.21
N ALA A 106 -5.40 -1.97 -7.55
CA ALA A 106 -4.87 -0.78 -8.20
C ALA A 106 -5.27 0.48 -7.41
N VAL A 107 -4.31 1.31 -7.04
CA VAL A 107 -4.54 2.59 -6.37
C VAL A 107 -4.52 3.68 -7.42
N LEU A 108 -5.64 4.38 -7.63
CA LEU A 108 -5.65 5.52 -8.56
C LEU A 108 -4.86 6.68 -7.99
N MET A 109 -3.98 7.24 -8.82
CA MET A 109 -3.13 8.38 -8.50
C MET A 109 -3.70 9.67 -9.10
N ASP A 110 -5.02 9.85 -9.03
CA ASP A 110 -5.66 11.07 -9.55
C ASP A 110 -5.70 12.20 -8.51
N ILE A 111 -5.68 13.44 -9.01
CA ILE A 111 -5.69 14.63 -8.14
C ILE A 111 -7.01 14.80 -7.38
N ARG A 112 -8.13 14.24 -7.87
CA ARG A 112 -9.45 14.45 -7.29
C ARG A 112 -9.56 13.75 -5.93
N HIS A 113 -9.17 12.48 -5.88
CA HIS A 113 -9.16 11.72 -4.64
C HIS A 113 -8.12 12.29 -3.67
N HIS A 114 -6.95 12.68 -4.20
CA HIS A 114 -5.93 13.35 -3.41
C HIS A 114 -6.47 14.59 -2.66
N LEU A 115 -7.11 15.52 -3.39
CA LEU A 115 -7.67 16.75 -2.81
C LEU A 115 -8.81 16.51 -1.82
N SER A 116 -9.57 15.41 -1.99
CA SER A 116 -10.61 15.02 -1.03
C SER A 116 -10.08 14.32 0.22
N GLY A 117 -8.77 14.06 0.29
CA GLY A 117 -8.16 13.26 1.35
C GLY A 117 -8.50 11.76 1.26
N ARG A 118 -9.07 11.30 0.14
CA ARG A 118 -9.48 9.91 -0.07
C ARG A 118 -8.47 9.13 -0.88
N ILE A 119 -8.51 7.81 -0.74
CA ILE A 119 -7.77 6.86 -1.56
C ILE A 119 -8.78 6.09 -2.40
N CYS A 120 -8.60 6.09 -3.71
CA CYS A 120 -9.40 5.25 -4.60
C CYS A 120 -8.64 3.95 -4.86
N LEU A 121 -9.23 2.85 -4.37
CA LEU A 121 -8.70 1.51 -4.51
C LEU A 121 -9.65 0.69 -5.41
N LEU A 122 -9.13 0.19 -6.51
CA LEU A 122 -9.81 -0.72 -7.41
C LEU A 122 -9.33 -2.15 -7.16
N VAL A 123 -10.27 -3.09 -7.12
CA VAL A 123 -10.00 -4.52 -6.89
C VAL A 123 -10.62 -5.30 -8.05
N PRO A 124 -9.86 -6.15 -8.77
CA PRO A 124 -10.31 -6.75 -10.05
C PRO A 124 -11.67 -7.45 -10.01
N ASP A 125 -11.97 -8.17 -8.93
CA ASP A 125 -13.23 -8.91 -8.77
C ASP A 125 -14.38 -8.07 -8.19
N ARG A 126 -14.12 -6.82 -7.80
CA ARG A 126 -15.12 -5.96 -7.12
C ARG A 126 -15.43 -4.68 -7.87
N HIS A 127 -14.57 -4.25 -8.79
CA HIS A 127 -14.69 -2.97 -9.48
C HIS A 127 -14.52 -3.13 -10.98
N ASP A 128 -15.22 -2.31 -11.75
CA ASP A 128 -14.99 -2.18 -13.19
C ASP A 128 -13.86 -1.19 -13.45
N PHE A 129 -12.84 -1.64 -14.16
CA PHE A 129 -11.65 -0.84 -14.46
C PHE A 129 -11.85 0.02 -15.70
N THR A 130 -12.88 -0.26 -16.51
CA THR A 130 -13.13 0.44 -17.77
C THR A 130 -13.49 1.91 -17.57
N GLU A 131 -14.20 2.25 -16.49
CA GLU A 131 -14.50 3.64 -16.11
C GLU A 131 -13.25 4.46 -15.77
N HIS A 132 -12.14 3.76 -15.48
CA HIS A 132 -10.86 4.35 -15.11
C HIS A 132 -9.77 4.15 -16.18
N ALA A 133 -10.14 3.68 -17.38
CA ALA A 133 -9.21 3.45 -18.47
C ALA A 133 -8.37 4.71 -18.77
N GLY A 134 -7.06 4.52 -18.91
CA GLY A 134 -6.09 5.59 -19.11
C GLY A 134 -5.66 6.33 -17.84
N SER A 135 -6.32 6.12 -16.69
CA SER A 135 -5.94 6.74 -15.41
C SER A 135 -4.60 6.20 -14.92
N LEU A 136 -3.75 7.08 -14.37
CA LEU A 136 -2.52 6.66 -13.72
C LEU A 136 -2.85 5.92 -12.42
N ALA A 137 -2.28 4.74 -12.24
CA ALA A 137 -2.49 3.92 -11.07
C ALA A 137 -1.20 3.23 -10.62
N LEU A 138 -1.07 3.06 -9.31
CA LEU A 138 -0.12 2.12 -8.72
C LEU A 138 -0.77 0.74 -8.68
N LEU A 139 -0.20 -0.20 -9.41
CA LEU A 139 -0.63 -1.59 -9.45
C LEU A 139 0.10 -2.38 -8.38
N ILE A 140 -0.65 -3.17 -7.64
CA ILE A 140 -0.16 -4.08 -6.60
C ILE A 140 -0.43 -5.49 -7.09
N ARG A 141 0.64 -6.22 -7.40
CA ARG A 141 0.57 -7.60 -7.87
C ARG A 141 1.26 -8.53 -6.88
N GLU A 142 0.70 -9.71 -6.74
CA GLU A 142 1.38 -10.80 -6.04
C GLU A 142 2.28 -11.55 -7.04
N GLY A 143 3.57 -11.62 -6.75
CA GLY A 143 4.53 -12.35 -7.56
C GLY A 143 4.25 -13.84 -7.53
N THR A 144 4.25 -14.50 -8.69
CA THR A 144 4.30 -15.96 -8.78
C THR A 144 5.75 -16.41 -8.61
N PHE A 145 6.28 -16.37 -7.39
CA PHE A 145 7.54 -17.03 -7.10
C PHE A 145 7.21 -18.35 -6.41
N ALA A 146 7.55 -19.45 -7.07
CA ALA A 146 7.62 -20.74 -6.41
C ALA A 146 8.50 -20.55 -5.17
N SER A 147 7.96 -20.85 -4.00
CA SER A 147 8.75 -21.01 -2.79
C SER A 147 9.86 -21.99 -3.14
N THR A 148 11.09 -21.51 -3.30
CA THR A 148 12.25 -22.40 -3.36
C THR A 148 12.27 -23.17 -2.03
N PRO A 149 12.29 -24.51 -2.07
CA PRO A 149 12.23 -25.35 -0.87
C PRO A 149 13.40 -25.11 0.09
#